data_AF-A0A7C2DWA7-F1
#
_entry.id   AF-A0A7C2DWA7-F1
#
_cell.length_a   1.000
_cell.length_b   1.000
_cell.length_c   1.000
_cell.angle_alpha   90.00
_cell.angle_beta   90.00
_cell.angle_gamma   90.00
#
_symmetry.space_group_name_H-M   'P 1'
#
loop_
_entity.id
_entity.type
_entity.pdbx_description
1 polymer ?
#
loop_
_entity_poly.entity_id
_entity_poly.type
_entity_poly.pdbx_seq_one_letter_code
_entity_poly.pdbx_strand_id
1 'polypeptide(L)'
;MMTLLAALLALNALLHALIVGRFGLSGNLPPAAFAAIYALLALAVMLAWPLALWAVLALTAAGAAGLAANLRRIAHDTTIERAILALDAVIALVTLWLLAAG
;
A
#
# COMPACT_ATOMS: atom_id res chain seq x y z
N MET A 1 13.58 -9.85 7.48
CA MET A 1 12.28 -9.16 7.67
C MET A 1 12.08 -7.99 6.71
N MET A 2 13.12 -7.24 6.32
CA MET A 2 13.01 -6.21 5.27
C MET A 2 12.53 -6.77 3.92
N THR A 3 12.99 -7.95 3.53
CA THR A 3 12.51 -8.65 2.33
C THR A 3 11.01 -8.98 2.39
N LEU A 4 10.50 -9.33 3.58
CA LEU A 4 9.07 -9.56 3.78
C LEU A 4 8.30 -8.25 3.60
N LEU A 5 8.74 -7.16 4.24
CA LEU A 5 8.10 -5.85 4.08
C LEU A 5 8.11 -5.39 2.61
N ALA A 6 9.22 -5.52 1.91
CA ALA A 6 9.31 -5.19 0.48
C ALA A 6 8.36 -6.05 -0.37
N ALA A 7 8.26 -7.35 -0.09
CA ALA A 7 7.32 -8.23 -0.79
C ALA A 7 5.86 -7.85 -0.53
N LEU A 8 5.50 -7.48 0.70
CA LEU A 8 4.16 -7.01 1.05
C LEU A 8 3.82 -5.70 0.34
N LEU A 9 4.76 -4.74 0.30
CA LEU A 9 4.61 -3.48 -0.43
C LEU A 9 4.45 -3.71 -1.94
N ALA A 10 5.26 -4.61 -2.52
CA ALA A 10 5.15 -4.97 -3.93
C ALA A 10 3.80 -5.64 -4.24
N LEU A 11 3.33 -6.55 -3.38
CA LEU A 11 2.01 -7.15 -3.51
C LEU A 11 0.91 -6.08 -3.43
N ASN A 12 1.04 -5.11 -2.54
CA ASN A 12 0.08 -4.03 -2.41
C ASN A 12 0.03 -3.14 -3.66
N ALA A 13 1.21 -2.84 -4.23
CA ALA A 13 1.32 -2.15 -5.51
C ALA A 13 0.59 -2.91 -6.63
N LEU A 14 0.74 -4.23 -6.69
CA LEU A 14 0.06 -5.08 -7.67
C LEU A 14 -1.46 -5.08 -7.51
N LEU A 15 -1.97 -5.11 -6.26
CA LEU A 15 -3.42 -5.03 -6.03
C LEU A 15 -4.01 -3.70 -6.49
N HIS A 16 -3.32 -2.59 -6.23
CA HIS A 16 -3.71 -1.27 -6.73
C HIS A 16 -3.64 -1.20 -8.26
N ALA A 17 -2.59 -1.75 -8.87
CA ALA A 17 -2.46 -1.83 -10.31
C ALA A 17 -3.55 -2.70 -10.95
N LEU A 18 -3.99 -3.76 -10.27
CA LEU A 18 -5.08 -4.62 -10.73
C LEU A 18 -6.42 -3.87 -10.79
N ILE A 19 -6.70 -2.98 -9.82
CA ILE A 19 -7.89 -2.09 -9.88
C ILE A 19 -7.84 -1.25 -11.15
N VAL A 20 -6.71 -0.60 -11.42
CA VAL A 20 -6.54 0.25 -12.61
C VAL A 20 -6.61 -0.57 -13.91
N GLY A 21 -5.99 -1.75 -13.94
CA GLY A 21 -6.00 -2.63 -15.10
C GLY A 21 -7.40 -3.16 -15.43
N ARG A 22 -8.24 -3.39 -14.41
CA ARG A 22 -9.60 -3.91 -14.57
C ARG A 22 -10.63 -2.82 -14.85
N PHE A 23 -10.52 -1.67 -14.20
CA PHE A 23 -11.53 -0.60 -14.24
C PHE A 23 -11.11 0.64 -15.03
N GLY A 24 -9.91 0.63 -15.60
CA GLY A 24 -9.34 1.75 -16.35
C GLY A 24 -8.84 2.89 -15.44
N LEU A 25 -8.10 3.82 -16.03
CA LEU A 25 -7.47 4.92 -15.28
C LEU A 25 -8.47 6.05 -14.94
N SER A 26 -9.50 6.25 -15.76
CA SER A 26 -10.49 7.31 -15.56
C SER A 26 -11.31 7.03 -14.29
N GLY A 27 -11.15 7.87 -13.27
CA GLY A 27 -11.77 7.69 -11.95
C GLY A 27 -10.95 6.88 -10.95
N ASN A 28 -9.86 6.21 -11.39
CA ASN A 28 -8.97 5.40 -10.55
C ASN A 28 -7.56 6.01 -10.42
N LEU A 29 -7.45 7.33 -10.50
CA LEU A 29 -6.18 8.04 -10.27
C LEU A 29 -5.59 7.76 -8.87
N PRO A 30 -6.37 7.73 -7.77
CA PRO A 30 -5.78 7.43 -6.46
C PRO A 30 -5.20 6.01 -6.40
N PRO A 31 -5.90 4.93 -6.81
CA PRO A 31 -5.28 3.61 -6.90
C PRO A 31 -4.01 3.58 -7.76
N ALA A 32 -3.99 4.26 -8.91
CA ALA A 32 -2.81 4.34 -9.76
C ALA A 32 -1.61 5.00 -9.06
N ALA A 33 -1.85 6.10 -8.35
CA ALA A 33 -0.82 6.78 -7.58
C ALA A 33 -0.28 5.88 -6.45
N PHE A 34 -1.17 5.21 -5.71
CA PHE A 34 -0.76 4.29 -4.65
C PHE A 34 -0.02 3.06 -5.16
N ALA A 35 -0.36 2.55 -6.36
CA ALA A 35 0.42 1.49 -6.99
C ALA A 35 1.90 1.91 -7.19
N ALA A 36 2.12 3.12 -7.72
CA ALA A 36 3.47 3.65 -7.90
C ALA A 36 4.17 3.92 -6.57
N ILE A 37 3.46 4.51 -5.59
CA ILE A 37 4.00 4.79 -4.26
C ILE A 37 4.48 3.51 -3.57
N TYR A 38 3.65 2.46 -3.53
CA TYR A 38 4.03 1.22 -2.86
C TYR A 38 5.17 0.49 -3.58
N ALA A 39 5.25 0.58 -4.92
CA ALA A 39 6.39 0.06 -5.66
C ALA A 39 7.70 0.80 -5.33
N LEU A 40 7.66 2.13 -5.26
CA LEU A 40 8.81 2.95 -4.85
C LEU A 40 9.22 2.66 -3.40
N LEU A 41 8.27 2.48 -2.51
CA LEU A 41 8.53 2.11 -1.11
C LEU A 41 9.18 0.72 -1.01
N ALA A 42 8.73 -0.25 -1.80
CA ALA A 42 9.35 -1.58 -1.84
C ALA A 42 10.84 -1.48 -2.23
N LEU A 43 11.15 -0.67 -3.25
CA LEU A 43 12.52 -0.39 -3.67
C LEU A 43 13.31 0.34 -2.59
N ALA A 44 12.72 1.36 -1.96
CA ALA A 44 13.37 2.11 -0.89
C ALA A 44 13.73 1.24 0.33
N VAL A 45 12.84 0.29 0.70
CA VAL A 45 13.12 -0.70 1.74
C VAL A 45 14.25 -1.63 1.32
N MET A 46 14.27 -2.12 0.07
CA MET A 46 15.33 -2.99 -0.43
C MET A 46 16.69 -2.29 -0.51
N LEU A 47 16.71 -1.00 -0.84
CA LEU A 47 17.91 -0.17 -0.89
C LEU A 47 18.34 0.36 0.49
N ALA A 48 17.67 -0.05 1.56
CA ALA A 48 17.95 0.36 2.93
C ALA A 48 18.00 1.88 3.12
N TRP A 49 17.09 2.61 2.46
CA TRP A 49 17.03 4.07 2.61
C TRP A 49 16.68 4.45 4.06
N PRO A 50 17.37 5.41 4.72
CA PRO A 50 17.27 5.63 6.17
C PRO A 50 15.85 5.97 6.67
N LEU A 51 15.02 6.57 5.83
CA LEU A 51 13.66 6.98 6.17
C LEU A 51 12.59 6.04 5.59
N ALA A 52 12.98 4.91 4.99
CA ALA A 52 12.05 4.02 4.30
C ALA A 52 10.92 3.53 5.22
N LEU A 53 11.22 3.10 6.45
CA LEU A 53 10.22 2.59 7.37
C LEU A 53 9.21 3.67 7.82
N TRP A 54 9.69 4.88 8.09
CA TRP A 54 8.83 6.01 8.42
C TRP A 54 7.94 6.41 7.25
N ALA A 55 8.49 6.43 6.03
CA ALA A 55 7.74 6.70 4.82
C ALA A 55 6.67 5.62 4.56
N VAL A 56 7.01 4.34 4.75
CA VAL A 56 6.06 3.23 4.67
C VAL A 56 4.90 3.45 5.64
N LEU A 57 5.18 3.74 6.91
CA LEU A 57 4.13 3.91 7.91
C LEU A 57 3.20 5.08 7.57
N ALA A 58 3.76 6.24 7.23
CA ALA A 58 3.00 7.45 6.92
C ALA A 58 2.11 7.27 5.67
N LEU A 59 2.69 6.74 4.59
CA LEU A 59 1.97 6.58 3.32
C LEU A 59 0.97 5.43 3.36
N THR A 60 1.28 4.34 4.09
CA THR A 60 0.32 3.23 4.29
C THR A 60 -0.88 3.71 5.11
N ALA A 61 -0.66 4.49 6.17
CA ALA A 61 -1.76 5.07 6.95
C ALA A 61 -2.62 6.01 6.12
N ALA A 62 -2.00 6.88 5.29
CA ALA A 62 -2.73 7.78 4.40
C ALA A 62 -3.53 7.01 3.33
N GLY A 63 -2.95 5.98 2.71
CA GLY A 63 -3.60 5.12 1.73
C GLY A 63 -4.78 4.36 2.32
N ALA A 64 -4.59 3.71 3.48
CA ALA A 64 -5.64 3.00 4.18
C ALA A 64 -6.80 3.94 4.59
N ALA A 65 -6.50 5.14 5.10
CA ALA A 65 -7.52 6.12 5.46
C ALA A 65 -8.31 6.60 4.22
N GLY A 66 -7.60 6.90 3.11
CA GLY A 66 -8.23 7.27 1.85
C GLY A 66 -9.13 6.18 1.28
N LEU A 67 -8.66 4.93 1.31
CA LEU A 67 -9.43 3.78 0.83
C LEU A 67 -10.65 3.49 1.72
N ALA A 68 -10.48 3.54 3.05
CA ALA A 68 -11.57 3.37 4.01
C ALA A 68 -12.66 4.45 3.86
N ALA A 69 -12.27 5.69 3.52
CA ALA A 69 -13.22 6.77 3.25
C ALA A 69 -14.00 6.55 1.94
N ASN A 70 -13.34 6.01 0.91
CA ASN A 70 -13.94 5.78 -0.42
C ASN A 70 -14.81 4.53 -0.52
N LEU A 71 -14.53 3.48 0.27
CA LEU A 71 -15.36 2.28 0.40
C LEU A 71 -16.84 2.58 0.70
N ARG A 72 -17.15 3.77 1.21
CA ARG A 72 -18.50 4.21 1.56
C ARG A 72 -19.25 4.92 0.43
N ARG A 73 -18.59 5.23 -0.71
CA ARG A 73 -19.11 6.22 -1.66
C ARG A 73 -19.32 5.74 -3.10
N ILE A 74 -18.79 4.60 -3.53
CA ILE A 74 -18.79 4.27 -4.98
C ILE A 74 -18.98 2.77 -5.25
N ALA A 75 -19.68 2.44 -6.35
CA ALA A 75 -19.85 1.07 -6.84
C ALA A 75 -18.53 0.52 -7.41
N HIS A 76 -17.79 -0.21 -6.59
CA HIS A 76 -16.47 -0.77 -6.89
C HIS A 76 -16.35 -2.24 -6.45
N ASP A 77 -15.24 -2.89 -6.83
CA ASP A 77 -14.90 -4.23 -6.34
C ASP A 77 -14.42 -4.16 -4.88
N THR A 78 -15.39 -4.20 -3.98
CA THR A 78 -15.14 -4.20 -2.53
C THR A 78 -14.26 -5.36 -2.04
N THR A 79 -14.09 -6.42 -2.82
CA THR A 79 -13.23 -7.55 -2.43
C THR A 79 -11.76 -7.18 -2.53
N ILE A 80 -11.32 -6.57 -3.64
CA ILE A 80 -9.93 -6.14 -3.81
C ILE A 80 -9.59 -5.02 -2.81
N GLU A 81 -10.50 -4.08 -2.60
CA GLU A 81 -10.31 -2.98 -1.65
C GLU A 81 -10.19 -3.48 -0.20
N ARG A 82 -11.00 -4.46 0.20
CA ARG A 82 -10.86 -5.11 1.52
C ARG A 82 -9.54 -5.87 1.66
N ALA A 83 -9.08 -6.52 0.59
CA ALA A 83 -7.79 -7.20 0.58
C ALA A 83 -6.64 -6.18 0.73
N ILE A 84 -6.72 -5.03 0.07
CA ILE A 84 -5.76 -3.93 0.23
C ILE A 84 -5.76 -3.43 1.67
N LEU A 85 -6.94 -3.16 2.27
CA LEU A 85 -6.99 -2.70 3.67
C LEU A 85 -6.40 -3.71 4.66
N ALA A 86 -6.67 -5.00 4.46
CA ALA A 86 -6.08 -6.04 5.28
C ALA A 86 -4.55 -6.08 5.12
N LEU A 87 -4.06 -5.94 3.89
CA LEU A 87 -2.64 -5.89 3.58
C LEU A 87 -1.96 -4.64 4.16
N ASP A 88 -2.60 -3.47 4.08
CA ASP A 88 -2.14 -2.22 4.69
C ASP A 88 -1.97 -2.38 6.20
N ALA A 89 -2.92 -3.04 6.88
CA ALA A 89 -2.81 -3.32 8.31
C ALA A 89 -1.61 -4.22 8.63
N VAL A 90 -1.36 -5.27 7.83
CA VAL A 90 -0.19 -6.15 7.99
C VAL A 90 1.11 -5.37 7.73
N ILE A 91 1.17 -4.56 6.68
CA ILE A 91 2.33 -3.71 6.37
C ILE A 91 2.62 -2.77 7.54
N ALA A 92 1.59 -2.11 8.09
CA ALA A 92 1.74 -1.21 9.23
C ALA A 92 2.29 -1.95 10.46
N LEU A 93 1.73 -3.11 10.82
CA LEU A 93 2.19 -3.92 11.95
C LEU A 93 3.64 -4.39 11.79
N VAL A 94 4.00 -4.90 10.60
CA VAL A 94 5.38 -5.32 10.30
C VAL A 94 6.33 -4.12 10.37
N THR A 95 5.94 -2.97 9.83
CA THR A 95 6.75 -1.75 9.84
C THR A 95 6.98 -1.24 11.26
N LEU A 96 5.94 -1.22 12.10
CA LEU A 96 6.03 -0.85 13.52
C LEU A 96 6.95 -1.80 14.29
N TRP A 97 6.84 -3.11 14.04
CA TRP A 97 7.73 -4.09 14.64
C TRP A 97 9.19 -3.84 14.23
N LEU A 98 9.45 -3.54 12.96
CA LEU A 98 10.80 -3.24 12.47
C LEU A 98 11.37 -1.96 13.07
N LEU A 99 10.56 -0.92 13.22
CA LEU A 99 10.94 0.33 13.89
C LEU A 99 11.24 0.13 15.38
N ALA A 100 10.52 -0.78 16.05
CA ALA A 100 10.72 -1.08 17.47
C ALA A 100 11.89 -2.04 17.73
N ALA A 101 12.25 -2.86 16.74
CA ALA A 101 13.34 -3.85 16.83
C ALA A 101 14.70 -3.32 16.36
N GLY A 102 14.75 -2.13 15.76
CA GLY A 102 15.98 -1.41 15.39
C GLY A 102 16.42 -0.44 16.49
#